data_AF-W2KA35-F1
#
_entry.id   AF-W2KA35-F1
#
_cell.length_a   1.000
_cell.length_b   1.000
_cell.length_c   1.000
_cell.angle_alpha   90.00
_cell.angle_beta   90.00
_cell.angle_gamma   90.00
#
_symmetry.space_group_name_H-M   'P 1'
#
loop_
_entity.id
_entity.type
_entity.pdbx_description
1 polymer ?
#
loop_
_entity_poly.entity_id
_entity_poly.type
_entity_poly.pdbx_seq_one_letter_code
_entity_poly.pdbx_strand_id
1 'polypeptide(L)'
;MPGLSAAELPPETLQPGETLEYYNLAFVSGDPRGHRVALVTRVDATQGVEYPLTLDTGDVIPRHIMTKRVADRFGKPFAPEATKWRKIRTYQLTNGSVDAPS
;
A
#
# COMPACT_ATOMS: atom_id res chain seq x y z
N MET A 1 0.35 22.73 15.13
CA MET A 1 -0.74 21.94 14.51
C MET A 1 -0.70 20.55 15.15
N PRO A 2 -1.72 20.11 15.89
CA PRO A 2 -1.79 18.71 16.29
C PRO A 2 -1.88 17.87 15.01
N GLY A 3 -0.93 16.95 14.83
CA GLY A 3 -0.95 16.04 13.69
C GLY A 3 -2.15 15.10 13.80
N LEU A 4 -2.78 14.81 12.67
CA LEU A 4 -3.83 13.78 12.59
C LEU A 4 -3.27 12.45 13.13
N SER A 5 -3.95 11.87 14.11
CA SER A 5 -3.69 10.52 14.58
C SER A 5 -4.01 9.53 13.46
N ALA A 6 -3.26 8.43 13.40
CA ALA A 6 -3.56 7.35 12.46
C ALA A 6 -4.98 6.78 12.65
N ALA A 7 -5.55 6.90 13.86
CA ALA A 7 -6.92 6.49 14.17
C ALA A 7 -7.99 7.43 13.58
N GLU A 8 -7.62 8.65 13.21
CA GLU A 8 -8.51 9.65 12.61
C GLU A 8 -8.53 9.56 11.08
N LEU A 9 -7.73 8.67 10.49
CA LEU A 9 -7.79 8.40 9.07
C LEU A 9 -9.08 7.64 8.73
N PRO A 10 -9.81 8.04 7.67
CA PRO A 10 -10.97 7.29 7.23
C PRO A 10 -10.54 5.86 6.89
N PRO A 11 -11.33 4.82 7.23
CA PRO A 11 -11.00 3.44 6.90
C PRO A 11 -10.74 3.29 5.40
N GLU A 12 -9.66 2.62 5.04
CA GLU A 12 -9.38 2.23 3.65
C GLU A 12 -9.16 0.71 3.63
N THR A 13 -9.83 0.04 2.70
CA THR A 13 -9.64 -1.39 2.43
C THR A 13 -8.61 -1.54 1.32
N LEU A 14 -7.59 -2.37 1.54
CA LEU A 14 -6.59 -2.74 0.54
C LEU A 14 -6.88 -4.16 0.03
N GLN A 15 -6.94 -4.30 -1.29
CA GLN A 15 -7.27 -5.56 -1.96
C GLN A 15 -6.17 -5.94 -2.97
N PRO A 16 -6.02 -7.23 -3.29
CA PRO A 16 -5.22 -7.67 -4.43
C PRO A 16 -5.69 -7.02 -5.74
N GLY A 17 -4.75 -6.71 -6.61
CA GLY A 17 -4.95 -6.01 -7.89
C GLY A 17 -4.92 -4.49 -7.77
N GLU A 18 -4.94 -3.91 -6.58
CA GLU A 18 -4.80 -2.45 -6.44
C GLU A 18 -3.35 -2.01 -6.64
N THR A 19 -3.18 -0.76 -7.09
CA THR A 19 -1.86 -0.15 -7.29
C THR A 19 -1.51 0.76 -6.12
N LEU A 20 -0.32 0.59 -5.57
CA LEU A 20 0.22 1.38 -4.46
C LEU A 20 1.44 2.20 -4.89
N GLU A 21 1.50 3.42 -4.36
CA GLU A 21 2.68 4.26 -4.33
C GLU A 21 3.38 4.14 -2.98
N TYR A 22 4.71 3.99 -2.96
CA TYR A 22 5.51 3.89 -1.73
C TYR A 22 6.95 4.34 -1.96
N TYR A 23 7.72 4.43 -0.87
CA TYR A 23 9.16 4.63 -0.92
C TYR A 23 9.87 3.35 -0.45
N ASN A 24 10.77 2.83 -1.29
CA ASN A 24 11.58 1.66 -0.98
C ASN A 24 12.56 1.96 0.18
N LEU A 25 12.67 1.01 1.09
CA LEU A 25 13.49 1.09 2.31
C LEU A 25 15.00 1.24 2.06
N ALA A 26 15.48 0.91 0.86
CA ALA A 26 16.88 1.12 0.48
C ALA A 26 17.26 2.62 0.41
N PHE A 27 16.27 3.52 0.40
CA PHE A 27 16.46 4.97 0.33
C PHE A 27 15.81 5.67 1.53
N VAL A 28 16.26 6.88 1.81
CA VAL A 28 15.64 7.75 2.82
C VAL A 28 14.24 8.14 2.34
N SER A 29 13.25 8.16 3.24
CA SER A 29 11.88 8.60 2.95
C SER A 29 11.85 9.95 2.25
N GLY A 30 11.23 10.02 1.07
CA GLY A 30 11.16 11.23 0.25
C GLY A 30 12.27 11.39 -0.78
N ASP A 31 13.28 10.51 -0.80
CA ASP A 31 14.26 10.46 -1.88
C ASP A 31 13.55 9.98 -3.17
N PRO A 32 13.56 10.76 -4.26
CA PRO A 32 12.93 10.38 -5.52
C PRO A 32 13.42 9.03 -6.07
N ARG A 33 14.65 8.62 -5.77
CA ARG A 33 15.20 7.32 -6.21
C ARG A 33 14.54 6.13 -5.51
N GLY A 34 13.96 6.37 -4.33
CA GLY A 34 13.19 5.38 -3.58
C GLY A 34 11.72 5.31 -3.99
N HIS A 35 11.22 6.27 -4.75
CA HIS A 35 9.82 6.29 -5.18
C HIS A 35 9.48 5.08 -6.06
N ARG A 36 8.40 4.37 -5.73
CA ARG A 36 7.91 3.19 -6.44
C ARG A 36 6.41 3.27 -6.58
N VAL A 37 5.92 2.72 -7.69
CA VAL A 37 4.51 2.40 -7.93
C VAL A 37 4.46 0.93 -8.29
N ALA A 38 3.68 0.13 -7.57
CA ALA A 38 3.62 -1.31 -7.74
C ALA A 38 2.20 -1.84 -7.62
N LEU A 39 1.92 -2.93 -8.32
CA LEU A 39 0.69 -3.69 -8.20
C LEU A 39 0.77 -4.64 -7.00
N VAL A 40 -0.27 -4.67 -6.18
CA VAL A 40 -0.41 -5.65 -5.11
C VAL A 40 -0.91 -6.97 -5.70
N THR A 41 -0.02 -7.95 -5.85
CA THR A 41 -0.35 -9.27 -6.38
C THR A 41 -0.97 -10.18 -5.32
N ARG A 42 -0.60 -10.01 -4.04
CA ARG A 42 -1.18 -10.79 -2.93
C ARG A 42 -1.30 -9.95 -1.68
N VAL A 43 -2.37 -10.22 -0.92
CA VAL A 43 -2.60 -9.70 0.42
C VAL A 43 -2.79 -10.88 1.37
N ASP A 44 -1.97 -10.93 2.42
CA ASP A 44 -2.10 -11.81 3.57
C ASP A 44 -2.56 -11.00 4.80
N ALA A 45 -3.84 -11.11 5.11
CA ALA A 45 -4.52 -10.46 6.22
C ALA A 45 -4.40 -11.25 7.54
N THR A 46 -3.57 -12.29 7.59
CA THR A 46 -3.32 -13.05 8.81
C THR A 46 -2.73 -12.14 9.89
N GLN A 47 -3.32 -12.17 11.09
CA GLN A 47 -2.92 -11.30 12.17
C GLN A 47 -1.46 -11.58 12.57
N GLY A 48 -0.65 -10.52 12.62
CA GLY A 48 0.75 -10.61 13.06
C GLY A 48 1.76 -10.83 11.93
N VAL A 49 1.33 -11.02 10.67
CA VAL A 49 2.26 -11.09 9.53
C VAL A 49 3.02 -9.77 9.37
N GLU A 50 4.34 -9.86 9.28
CA GLU A 50 5.23 -8.70 9.18
C GLU A 50 5.23 -8.08 7.77
N TYR A 51 5.12 -8.94 6.75
CA TYR A 51 5.12 -8.59 5.33
C TYR A 51 3.81 -9.05 4.66
N PRO A 52 2.71 -8.33 4.89
CA PRO A 52 1.38 -8.79 4.48
C PRO A 52 1.09 -8.61 2.98
N LEU A 53 1.99 -7.97 2.22
CA LEU A 53 1.79 -7.68 0.80
C LEU A 53 2.86 -8.36 -0.04
N THR A 54 2.45 -8.90 -1.19
CA THR A 54 3.36 -9.25 -2.29
C THR A 54 3.11 -8.25 -3.42
N LEU A 55 4.18 -7.72 -3.99
CA LEU A 55 4.15 -6.75 -5.06
C LEU A 55 4.70 -7.37 -6.36
N ASP A 56 4.24 -6.88 -7.51
CA ASP A 56 4.76 -7.26 -8.83
C ASP A 56 6.25 -6.93 -9.02
N THR A 57 6.72 -5.85 -8.37
CA THR A 57 8.13 -5.46 -8.35
C THR A 57 9.04 -6.45 -7.61
N GLY A 58 8.47 -7.35 -6.79
CA GLY A 58 9.22 -8.22 -5.89
C GLY A 58 9.75 -7.53 -4.64
N ASP A 59 9.46 -6.25 -4.43
CA ASP A 59 9.85 -5.51 -3.23
C ASP A 59 9.15 -6.11 -1.99
N VAL A 60 9.95 -6.36 -0.95
CA VAL A 60 9.45 -6.82 0.36
C VAL A 60 9.29 -5.62 1.28
N ILE A 61 8.05 -5.21 1.53
CA ILE A 61 7.75 -4.04 2.37
C ILE A 61 7.08 -4.44 3.70
N PRO A 62 7.64 -4.03 4.85
CA PRO A 62 7.06 -4.35 6.15
C PRO A 62 5.82 -3.50 6.45
N ARG A 63 4.95 -3.99 7.34
CA ARG A 63 3.65 -3.37 7.67
C ARG A 63 3.69 -1.92 8.19
N HIS A 64 4.85 -1.39 8.56
CA HIS A 64 4.98 -0.03 9.08
C HIS A 64 5.31 1.01 7.99
N ILE A 65 5.56 0.56 6.75
CA ILE A 65 5.80 1.43 5.60
C ILE A 65 4.56 2.23 5.24
N MET A 66 4.80 3.48 4.85
CA MET A 66 3.79 4.39 4.33
C MET A 66 3.55 4.10 2.85
N THR A 67 2.29 3.95 2.49
CA THR A 67 1.85 3.76 1.12
C THR A 67 0.67 4.67 0.82
N LYS A 68 0.39 4.92 -0.45
CA LYS A 68 -0.82 5.57 -0.92
C LYS A 68 -1.45 4.71 -2.02
N ARG A 69 -2.77 4.52 -1.97
CA ARG A 69 -3.52 3.85 -3.05
C ARG A 69 -3.65 4.79 -4.24
N VAL A 70 -3.29 4.31 -5.43
CA VAL A 70 -3.26 5.10 -6.68
C VAL A 70 -4.35 4.66 -7.64
N ALA A 71 -4.55 3.36 -7.81
CA ALA A 71 -5.59 2.81 -8.66
C ALA A 71 -6.25 1.58 -8.02
N ASP A 72 -7.53 1.39 -8.31
CA ASP A 72 -8.28 0.22 -7.88
C ASP A 72 -7.87 -1.04 -8.64
N ARG A 73 -8.47 -2.18 -8.28
CA ARG A 73 -8.19 -3.50 -8.90
C ARG A 73 -8.54 -3.61 -10.38
N PHE A 74 -9.26 -2.62 -10.93
CA PHE A 74 -9.61 -2.54 -12.35
C PHE A 74 -8.73 -1.53 -13.09
N GLY A 75 -7.69 -0.99 -12.43
CA GLY A 75 -6.79 0.01 -12.97
C GLY A 75 -7.40 1.41 -13.02
N LYS A 76 -8.54 1.66 -12.36
CA LYS A 76 -9.15 2.99 -12.32
C LYS A 76 -8.43 3.85 -11.28
N PRO A 77 -7.88 5.03 -11.65
CA PRO A 77 -7.22 5.89 -10.68
C PRO A 77 -8.17 6.40 -9.60
N PHE A 78 -7.70 6.45 -8.36
CA PHE A 78 -8.37 7.14 -7.28
C PHE A 78 -8.18 8.65 -7.44
N ALA A 79 -9.20 9.43 -7.05
CA ALA A 79 -9.06 10.88 -6.98
C ALA A 79 -8.00 11.25 -5.91
N PRO A 80 -7.14 12.26 -6.13
CA PRO A 80 -6.04 12.60 -5.21
C PRO A 80 -6.46 12.83 -3.75
N GLU A 81 -7.66 13.35 -3.54
CA GLU A 81 -8.31 13.63 -2.25
C GLU A 81 -8.95 12.41 -1.59
N ALA A 82 -9.23 11.35 -2.36
CA ALA A 82 -9.90 10.14 -1.89
C ALA A 82 -8.95 9.19 -1.14
N THR A 83 -7.64 9.29 -1.38
CA THR A 83 -6.63 8.45 -0.75
C THR A 83 -5.59 9.29 -0.03
N LYS A 84 -5.17 8.83 1.15
CA LYS A 84 -4.10 9.48 1.93
C LYS A 84 -2.95 8.51 2.15
N TRP A 85 -1.74 9.07 2.20
CA TRP A 85 -0.56 8.34 2.66
C TRP A 85 -0.81 7.80 4.07
N ARG A 86 -0.63 6.50 4.25
CA ARG A 86 -0.85 5.83 5.55
C ARG A 86 0.01 4.58 5.68
N LYS A 87 0.17 4.09 6.91
CA LYS A 87 0.93 2.85 7.14
C LYS A 87 0.12 1.64 6.72
N ILE A 88 0.77 0.61 6.19
CA ILE A 88 0.09 -0.63 5.77
C ILE A 88 -0.77 -1.22 6.91
N ARG A 89 -0.25 -1.20 8.14
CA ARG A 89 -0.94 -1.67 9.35
C ARG A 89 -2.26 -0.95 9.68
N THR A 90 -2.59 0.14 8.98
CA THR A 90 -3.83 0.93 9.17
C THR A 90 -4.89 0.62 8.13
N TYR A 91 -4.58 -0.16 7.09
CA TYR A 91 -5.59 -0.66 6.16
C TYR A 91 -6.40 -1.78 6.79
N GLN A 92 -7.64 -1.91 6.32
CA GLN A 92 -8.37 -3.17 6.38
C GLN A 92 -7.88 -4.05 5.22
N LEU A 93 -7.19 -5.14 5.53
CA LEU A 93 -6.66 -6.03 4.50
C LEU A 93 -7.71 -7.06 4.10
N THR A 94 -7.94 -7.21 2.79
CA THR A 94 -8.76 -8.30 2.25
C THR A 94 -7.85 -9.38 1.68
N ASN A 95 -7.92 -10.58 2.24
CA ASN A 95 -7.15 -11.73 1.77
C ASN A 95 -7.40 -12.04 0.29
N GLY A 96 -6.34 -12.40 -0.43
CA GLY A 96 -6.45 -12.95 -1.78
C GLY A 96 -5.18 -12.76 -2.60
N SER A 97 -5.25 -13.16 -3.86
CA SER A 97 -4.18 -12.99 -4.84
C SER A 97 -4.76 -12.77 -6.24
N VAL A 98 -3.99 -12.09 -7.08
CA VAL A 98 -4.20 -11.94 -8.51
C VAL A 98 -2.92 -12.29 -9.25
N ASP A 99 -3.06 -12.75 -10.49
CA ASP A 99 -1.91 -12.95 -11.35
C ASP A 99 -1.29 -11.60 -11.72
N ALA A 100 0.04 -11.56 -11.75
CA ALA A 100 0.73 -10.38 -12.23
C ALA A 100 0.44 -10.19 -13.74
N PRO A 101 0.25 -8.95 -14.21
CA PRO A 101 0.12 -8.69 -15.63
C PRO A 101 1.36 -9.18 -16.38
N SER A 102 1.13 -9.87 -17.49
CA SER A 102 2.16 -10.43 -18.38
C SER A 102 2.87 -9.36 -19.19
#